data_AF-A0A061F8W9-F1
#
_entry.id   AF-A0A061F8W9-F1
#
_cell.length_a   1.000
_cell.length_b   1.000
_cell.length_c   1.000
_cell.angle_alpha   90.00
_cell.angle_beta   90.00
_cell.angle_gamma   90.00
#
_symmetry.space_group_name_H-M   'P 1'
#
loop_
_entity.id
_entity.type
_entity.pdbx_description
1 polymer ?
#
loop_
_entity_poly.entity_id
_entity_poly.type
_entity_poly.pdbx_seq_one_letter_code
_entity_poly.pdbx_strand_id
1 'polypeptide(L)'
;MFEIALGVAQGNDYLHKGCEMQILHFDIKPHNILLDENFTPKVSDFGLANLYSVDDDIISLTAARDEGDTMELGDVTEIENKIMRKMVIVTLWCIQMKPTDRPSMSKVLKMLESEVELLEMPPKPSFSGNIN
;
A
#
# COMPACT_ATOMS: atom_id res chain seq x y z
N MET A 1 -12.23 0.27 9.12
CA MET A 1 -11.29 0.83 8.14
C MET A 1 -10.07 -0.06 7.93
N PHE A 2 -9.45 -0.57 9.00
CA PHE A 2 -8.34 -1.54 8.89
C PHE A 2 -8.66 -2.77 8.03
N GLU A 3 -9.81 -3.41 8.24
CA GLU A 3 -10.24 -4.58 7.43
C GLU A 3 -10.35 -4.27 5.93
N ILE A 4 -10.81 -3.07 5.57
CA ILE A 4 -10.88 -2.64 4.16
C ILE A 4 -9.47 -2.49 3.59
N ALA A 5 -8.56 -1.84 4.31
CA ALA A 5 -7.18 -1.69 3.86
C ALA A 5 -6.46 -3.04 3.73
N LEU A 6 -6.69 -3.96 4.67
CA LEU A 6 -6.16 -5.32 4.63
C LEU A 6 -6.72 -6.09 3.42
N GLY A 7 -8.04 -6.05 3.20
CA GLY A 7 -8.66 -6.72 2.05
C GLY A 7 -8.21 -6.14 0.70
N VAL A 8 -8.01 -4.82 0.59
CA VAL A 8 -7.41 -4.20 -0.60
C VAL A 8 -5.98 -4.69 -0.81
N ALA A 9 -5.18 -4.78 0.26
CA ALA A 9 -3.82 -5.30 0.17
C ALA A 9 -3.80 -6.78 -0.26
N GLN A 10 -4.76 -7.59 0.21
CA GLN A 10 -4.92 -9.00 -0.19
C GLN A 10 -5.28 -9.11 -1.67
N GLY A 11 -6.24 -8.31 -2.13
CA GLY A 11 -6.60 -8.24 -3.54
C GLY A 11 -5.40 -7.84 -4.42
N ASN A 12 -4.60 -6.87 -3.98
CA ASN A 12 -3.43 -6.43 -4.74
C ASN A 12 -2.29 -7.46 -4.73
N ASP A 13 -2.06 -8.19 -3.63
CA ASP A 13 -1.11 -9.30 -3.60
C ASP A 13 -1.53 -10.44 -4.54
N TYR A 14 -2.84 -10.73 -4.59
CA TYR A 14 -3.40 -11.70 -5.53
C TYR A 14 -3.18 -11.28 -6.99
N LEU A 15 -3.42 -10.01 -7.34
CA LEU A 15 -3.13 -9.51 -8.70
C LEU A 15 -1.65 -9.66 -9.06
N HIS A 16 -0.75 -9.39 -8.10
CA HIS A 16 0.69 -9.41 -8.35
C HIS A 16 1.29 -10.82 -8.45
N LYS A 17 0.71 -11.81 -7.75
CA LYS A 17 1.33 -13.15 -7.58
C LYS A 17 0.37 -14.33 -7.58
N GLY A 18 -0.91 -14.11 -7.34
CA GLY A 18 -1.96 -15.14 -7.32
C GLY A 18 -2.57 -15.43 -8.69
N CYS A 19 -2.36 -14.54 -9.67
CA CYS A 19 -2.74 -14.74 -11.06
C CYS A 19 -1.62 -15.42 -11.86
N GLU A 20 -1.99 -16.15 -12.92
CA GLU A 20 -1.06 -16.81 -13.84
C GLU A 20 -0.15 -15.79 -14.56
N MET A 21 -0.71 -14.64 -14.93
CA MET A 21 0.03 -13.46 -15.37
C MET A 21 0.03 -12.43 -14.25
N GLN A 22 1.17 -11.79 -14.00
CA GLN A 22 1.25 -10.71 -13.04
C GLN A 22 0.46 -9.50 -13.57
N ILE A 23 -0.52 -9.04 -12.79
CA ILE A 23 -1.36 -7.89 -13.13
C ILE A 23 -0.95 -6.71 -12.25
N LEU A 24 -0.49 -5.62 -12.86
CA LEU A 24 -0.26 -4.35 -12.17
C LEU A 24 -1.42 -3.40 -12.45
N HIS A 25 -2.13 -2.95 -11.42
CA HIS A 25 -3.33 -2.13 -11.60
C HIS A 25 -3.04 -0.66 -11.92
N PHE A 26 -1.97 -0.10 -11.36
CA PHE A 26 -1.53 1.31 -11.49
C PHE A 26 -2.50 2.44 -11.07
N ASP A 27 -3.74 2.11 -10.67
CA ASP A 27 -4.77 3.10 -10.30
C ASP A 27 -5.53 2.69 -9.03
N ILE A 28 -4.79 2.22 -8.02
CA ILE A 28 -5.36 1.90 -6.71
C ILE A 28 -5.67 3.20 -5.98
N LYS A 29 -6.96 3.54 -5.89
CA LYS A 29 -7.49 4.72 -5.20
C LYS A 29 -8.89 4.43 -4.63
N PRO A 30 -9.37 5.19 -3.63
CA PRO A 30 -10.66 4.90 -2.98
C PRO A 30 -11.85 4.77 -3.96
N HIS A 31 -11.91 5.61 -5.00
CA HIS A 31 -12.95 5.56 -6.02
C HIS A 31 -13.03 4.23 -6.78
N ASN A 32 -11.92 3.49 -6.83
CA ASN A 32 -11.79 2.21 -7.52
C ASN A 32 -11.92 1.00 -6.57
N ILE A 33 -12.20 1.25 -5.28
CA ILE A 33 -12.47 0.19 -4.30
C ILE A 33 -13.97 0.11 -4.06
N LEU A 34 -14.60 -0.93 -4.61
CA LEU A 34 -16.01 -1.22 -4.38
C LEU A 34 -16.17 -2.04 -3.10
N LEU A 35 -17.27 -1.85 -2.39
CA LEU A 35 -17.64 -2.65 -1.23
C LEU A 35 -18.90 -3.46 -1.59
N ASP A 36 -18.89 -4.76 -1.29
CA ASP A 36 -20.11 -5.56 -1.37
C ASP A 36 -20.98 -5.43 -0.11
N GLU A 37 -22.08 -6.18 -0.06
CA GLU A 37 -23.03 -6.19 1.06
C GLU A 37 -22.42 -6.55 2.42
N ASN A 38 -21.27 -7.22 2.42
CA ASN A 38 -20.53 -7.60 3.62
C ASN A 38 -19.37 -6.64 3.93
N PHE A 39 -19.29 -5.49 3.25
CA PHE A 39 -18.18 -4.54 3.29
C PHE A 39 -16.83 -5.17 2.87
N THR A 40 -16.88 -6.23 2.05
CA THR A 40 -15.66 -6.82 1.49
C THR A 40 -15.16 -5.93 0.36
N PRO A 41 -13.89 -5.47 0.40
CA PRO A 41 -13.34 -4.66 -0.66
C PRO A 41 -13.09 -5.47 -1.93
N LYS A 42 -13.41 -4.86 -3.08
CA LYS A 42 -13.13 -5.37 -4.42
C LYS A 42 -12.44 -4.28 -5.23
N VAL A 43 -11.28 -4.62 -5.78
CA VAL A 43 -10.53 -3.74 -6.69
C VAL A 43 -11.25 -3.72 -8.05
N SER A 44 -11.47 -2.53 -8.60
CA SER A 44 -12.16 -2.29 -9.86
C SER A 44 -11.42 -1.27 -10.73
N ASP A 45 -11.86 -1.11 -11.97
CA ASP A 45 -11.26 -0.20 -12.98
C ASP A 45 -9.83 -0.56 -13.41
N PHE A 46 -9.72 -1.66 -14.14
CA PHE A 46 -8.47 -2.14 -14.75
C PHE A 46 -8.11 -1.39 -16.05
N GLY A 47 -8.67 -0.21 -16.30
CA GLY A 47 -8.42 0.53 -17.55
C GLY A 47 -6.95 0.93 -17.76
N LEU A 48 -6.18 1.03 -16.68
CA LEU A 48 -4.74 1.29 -16.69
C LEU A 48 -3.90 0.05 -16.35
N ALA A 49 -4.53 -1.13 -16.20
CA ALA A 49 -3.82 -2.32 -15.78
C ALA A 49 -2.90 -2.85 -16.88
N ASN A 50 -1.79 -3.44 -16.48
CA ASN A 50 -0.84 -4.07 -17.38
C ASN A 50 -0.50 -5.50 -16.96
N LEU A 51 -0.25 -6.36 -17.95
CA LEU A 51 0.04 -7.78 -17.77
C LEU A 51 1.52 -8.05 -18.03
N TYR A 52 2.14 -8.78 -17.12
CA TYR A 52 3.53 -9.21 -17.24
C TYR A 52 3.61 -10.73 -17.13
N SER A 53 4.37 -11.34 -18.05
CA SER A 53 4.78 -12.73 -17.87
C SER A 53 5.73 -12.79 -16.68
N VAL A 54 5.74 -13.89 -15.95
CA VAL A 54 6.60 -14.07 -14.76
C VAL A 54 8.10 -13.99 -15.10
N ASP A 55 8.47 -13.88 -16.38
CA ASP A 55 9.84 -13.91 -16.89
C ASP A 55 10.42 -12.57 -17.39
N ASP A 56 9.77 -11.41 -17.22
CA ASP A 56 10.36 -10.11 -17.60
C ASP A 56 10.47 -9.11 -16.44
N ASP A 57 11.72 -8.92 -15.98
CA ASP A 57 12.13 -7.96 -14.96
C ASP A 57 12.27 -6.52 -15.52
N ILE A 58 11.94 -5.56 -14.65
CA ILE A 58 12.06 -4.09 -14.75
C ILE A 58 10.84 -3.36 -15.34
N ILE A 59 10.04 -2.79 -14.44
CA ILE A 59 8.98 -1.84 -14.76
C ILE A 59 9.31 -0.49 -14.12
N SER A 60 9.46 0.52 -14.98
CA SER A 60 9.65 1.91 -14.59
C SER A 60 8.32 2.51 -14.10
N LEU A 61 8.28 2.97 -12.85
CA LEU A 61 7.13 3.65 -12.26
C LEU A 61 7.39 5.16 -12.22
N THR A 62 6.61 5.95 -12.96
CA THR A 62 6.54 7.41 -12.85
C THR A 62 5.62 7.81 -11.69
N ALA A 63 6.08 8.72 -10.83
CA ALA A 63 5.35 9.16 -9.64
C ALA A 63 4.25 10.19 -9.97
N ALA A 64 3.03 9.97 -9.45
CA ALA A 64 2.02 11.00 -9.30
C ALA A 64 1.99 11.48 -7.83
N ARG A 65 1.91 12.80 -7.64
CA ARG A 65 1.75 13.47 -6.34
C ARG A 65 0.26 13.70 -6.11
N ASP A 66 -0.22 13.41 -4.91
CA ASP A 66 -1.46 13.96 -4.37
C ASP A 66 -1.19 14.58 -2.99
N GLU A 67 -1.76 15.77 -2.78
CA GLU A 67 -1.80 16.50 -1.51
C GLU A 67 -3.15 16.20 -0.82
N GLY A 68 -3.15 15.93 0.48
CA GLY A 68 -4.38 15.64 1.22
C GLY A 68 -4.26 15.87 2.73
N ASP A 69 -5.27 16.55 3.26
CA ASP A 69 -5.42 17.24 4.55
C ASP A 69 -5.06 16.49 5.85
N THR A 70 -4.66 17.29 6.84
CA THR A 70 -4.52 16.91 8.25
C THR A 70 -5.90 16.80 8.91
N MET A 71 -6.28 15.60 9.36
CA MET A 71 -7.43 15.40 10.27
C MET A 71 -6.95 15.39 11.72
N GLU A 72 -7.58 16.19 12.58
CA GLU A 72 -7.31 16.21 14.02
C GLU A 72 -7.93 14.99 14.73
N LEU A 73 -7.16 14.39 15.63
CA LEU A 73 -7.47 13.15 16.31
C LEU A 73 -8.11 13.44 17.68
N GLY A 74 -9.42 13.16 17.82
CA GLY A 74 -10.10 13.06 19.12
C GLY A 74 -9.80 11.72 19.82
N ASP A 75 -9.87 11.71 21.15
CA ASP A 75 -9.43 10.63 22.07
C ASP A 75 -9.71 9.20 21.58
N VAL A 76 -8.65 8.40 21.43
CA VAL A 76 -8.61 7.09 20.76
C VAL A 76 -8.36 5.96 21.77
N THR A 77 -9.05 4.84 21.63
CA THR A 77 -8.83 3.64 22.47
C THR A 77 -7.45 3.02 22.20
N GLU A 78 -6.87 2.28 23.17
CA GLU A 78 -5.54 1.66 23.02
C GLU A 78 -5.43 0.78 21.75
N ILE A 79 -6.49 0.05 21.42
CA ILE A 79 -6.55 -0.81 20.22
C ILE A 79 -6.49 0.02 18.94
N GLU A 80 -7.32 1.06 18.85
CA GLU A 80 -7.33 1.95 17.70
C GLU A 80 -5.99 2.68 17.54
N ASN A 81 -5.32 3.05 18.63
CA ASN A 81 -3.97 3.63 18.59
C ASN A 81 -2.93 2.65 18.00
N LYS A 82 -3.00 1.36 18.35
CA LYS A 82 -2.13 0.33 17.77
C LYS A 82 -2.39 0.16 16.27
N ILE A 83 -3.66 0.17 15.86
CA ILE A 83 -4.06 0.09 14.44
C ILE A 83 -3.55 1.32 13.68
N MET A 84 -3.77 2.53 14.20
CA MET A 84 -3.32 3.77 13.57
C MET A 84 -1.80 3.80 13.41
N ARG A 85 -1.07 3.45 14.47
CA ARG A 85 0.40 3.38 14.41
C ARG A 85 0.88 2.38 13.38
N LYS A 86 0.27 1.19 13.32
CA LYS A 86 0.56 0.16 12.30
C LYS A 86 0.30 0.69 10.89
N MET A 87 -0.85 1.31 10.66
CA MET A 87 -1.23 1.90 9.36
C MET A 87 -0.23 2.98 8.93
N VAL A 88 0.17 3.86 9.84
CA VAL A 88 1.17 4.90 9.57
C VAL A 88 2.51 4.28 9.19
N ILE A 89 3.02 3.29 9.95
CA ILE A 89 4.30 2.64 9.64
C ILE A 89 4.27 1.99 8.26
N VAL A 90 3.23 1.20 7.97
CA VAL A 90 3.07 0.53 6.67
C VAL A 90 2.98 1.55 5.54
N THR A 91 2.23 2.64 5.74
CA THR A 91 2.10 3.73 4.74
C THR A 91 3.45 4.37 4.45
N LEU A 92 4.23 4.69 5.49
CA LEU A 92 5.55 5.29 5.35
C LEU A 92 6.53 4.37 4.59
N TRP A 93 6.40 3.05 4.72
CA TRP A 93 7.16 2.08 3.91
C TRP A 93 6.71 2.08 2.44
N CYS A 94 5.41 2.12 2.17
CA CYS A 94 4.86 2.11 0.81
C CYS A 94 5.20 3.37 0.00
N ILE A 95 5.33 4.54 0.66
CA ILE A 95 5.59 5.82 -0.01
C ILE A 95 7.08 6.16 -0.14
N GLN A 96 8.00 5.21 0.14
CA GLN A 96 9.43 5.45 0.00
C GLN A 96 9.79 5.95 -1.42
N MET A 97 10.69 6.93 -1.50
CA MET A 97 11.08 7.54 -2.77
C MET A 97 11.83 6.56 -3.67
N LYS A 98 12.70 5.73 -3.10
CA LYS A 98 13.43 4.70 -3.82
C LYS A 98 12.52 3.49 -4.01
N PRO A 99 12.26 3.04 -5.26
CA PRO A 99 11.42 1.87 -5.51
C PRO A 99 11.92 0.60 -4.81
N THR A 100 13.24 0.43 -4.70
CA THR A 100 13.87 -0.71 -4.01
C THR A 100 13.60 -0.78 -2.52
N ASP A 101 13.25 0.36 -1.90
CA ASP A 101 12.99 0.45 -0.47
C ASP A 101 11.49 0.20 -0.18
N ARG A 102 10.64 0.19 -1.21
CA ARG A 102 9.22 -0.12 -1.07
C ARG A 102 9.04 -1.62 -0.86
N PRO A 103 8.22 -2.03 0.12
CA PRO A 103 7.93 -3.45 0.32
C PRO A 103 7.11 -4.02 -0.84
N SER A 104 7.32 -5.31 -1.15
CA SER A 104 6.35 -6.06 -1.95
C SER A 104 5.01 -6.17 -1.21
N MET A 105 3.91 -6.37 -1.94
CA MET A 105 2.59 -6.54 -1.32
C MET A 105 2.54 -7.68 -0.29
N SER A 106 3.21 -8.80 -0.55
CA SER A 106 3.26 -9.90 0.42
C SER A 106 3.99 -9.51 1.72
N LYS A 107 4.96 -8.58 1.64
CA LYS A 107 5.61 -8.02 2.84
C LYS A 107 4.68 -7.04 3.55
N VAL A 108 3.92 -6.23 2.81
CA VAL A 108 2.87 -5.35 3.37
C VAL A 108 1.83 -6.16 4.14
N LEU A 109 1.33 -7.26 3.58
CA LEU A 109 0.39 -8.16 4.26
C LEU A 109 0.96 -8.68 5.58
N LYS A 110 2.19 -9.20 5.55
CA LYS A 110 2.87 -9.65 6.78
C LYS A 110 3.00 -8.55 7.83
N MET A 111 3.22 -7.29 7.41
CA MET A 111 3.29 -6.16 8.34
C MET A 111 1.93 -5.77 8.91
N LEU A 112 0.87 -5.85 8.12
CA LEU A 112 -0.50 -5.58 8.58
C LEU A 112 -0.99 -6.65 9.56
N GLU A 113 -0.63 -7.92 9.30
CA GLU A 113 -1.01 -9.06 10.14
C GLU A 113 -0.14 -9.21 11.41
N SER A 114 1.05 -8.60 11.46
CA SER A 114 1.94 -8.69 12.63
C SER A 114 1.53 -7.77 13.78
N GLU A 115 2.04 -8.03 14.98
CA GLU A 115 1.94 -7.11 16.11
C GLU A 115 2.67 -5.78 15.82
N VAL A 116 2.11 -4.66 16.29
CA VAL A 116 2.65 -3.32 15.98
C VAL A 116 4.01 -3.08 16.62
N GLU A 117 4.28 -3.71 17.76
CA GLU A 117 5.52 -3.64 18.52
C GLU A 117 6.70 -4.29 17.78
N LEU A 118 6.42 -5.14 16.78
CA LEU A 118 7.42 -5.80 15.95
C LEU A 118 7.77 -5.01 14.67
N LEU A 119 7.06 -3.91 14.41
CA LEU A 119 7.26 -3.11 13.21
C LEU A 119 8.35 -2.06 13.42
N GLU A 120 9.26 -1.99 12.45
CA GLU A 120 10.30 -0.97 12.39
C GLU A 120 9.88 0.21 11.50
N MET A 121 10.31 1.41 11.88
CA MET A 121 10.16 2.60 11.05
C MET A 121 10.99 2.45 9.77
N PRO A 122 10.47 2.88 8.61
CA PRO A 122 11.23 2.87 7.37
C PRO A 122 12.43 3.82 7.43
N PRO A 123 13.41 3.64 6.52
CA PRO A 123 14.51 4.58 6.39
C PRO A 123 13.98 6.01 6.15
N LYS A 124 14.67 6.99 6.73
CA LYS A 124 14.35 8.40 6.46
C LYS A 124 14.61 8.70 4.99
N PRO A 125 13.74 9.49 4.33
CA PRO A 125 14.01 9.97 2.98
C PRO A 125 15.35 10.71 2.96
N SER A 126 16.32 10.21 2.18
CA SER A 126 17.59 10.90 1.97
C SER A 126 17.40 11.95 0.88
N PHE A 127 17.21 13.21 1.27
CA PHE A 127 17.30 14.33 0.33
C PHE A 127 18.78 14.59 0.04
N SER A 128 19.37 13.86 -0.91
CA SER A 128 20.67 14.24 -1.48
C SER A 128 20.46 15.36 -2.50
N GLY A 129 20.11 16.54 -2.02
CA GLY A 129 20.14 17.77 -2.81
C GLY A 129 21.52 18.40 -2.69
N ASN A 130 22.46 18.00 -3.56
CA ASN A 130 23.62 18.84 -3.83
C ASN A 130 23.15 20.01 -4.70
N ILE A 131 22.78 21.12 -4.06
CA ILE A 131 22.68 22.41 -4.73
C ILE A 131 24.09 22.99 -4.82
N ASN A 132 24.72 22.84 -6.00
CA ASN A 132 25.83 23.70 -6.43
C ASN A 132 25.27 24.85 -7.24
#